data_AF-A0A4Y2NL13-F1
#
_entry.id   AF-A0A4Y2NL13-F1
#
_cell.length_a   1.000
_cell.length_b   1.000
_cell.length_c   1.000
_cell.angle_alpha   90.00
_cell.angle_beta   90.00
_cell.angle_gamma   90.00
#
_symmetry.space_group_name_H-M   'P 1'
#
loop_
_entity.id
_entity.type
_entity.pdbx_description
1 polymer ?
#
loop_
_entity_poly.entity_id
_entity_poly.type
_entity_poly.pdbx_seq_one_letter_code
_entity_poly.pdbx_strand_id
1 'polypeptide(L)'
;MEIMNAVSFELRCWAHTGVQDQKSQSVLGIKWDTETDELYCISPQVDIGFSEIVSKKKLLFFVSSIYDPIGFTSPATLLPKLLLQEAWHNKLDWDEELPSDI
;
A
#
# COMPACT_ATOMS: atom_id res chain seq x y z
N MET A 1 -7.23 9.42 18.36
CA MET A 1 -7.15 8.51 19.52
C MET A 1 -8.41 7.64 19.76
N GLU A 2 -9.65 8.16 19.68
CA GLU A 2 -10.86 7.34 20.01
C GLU A 2 -11.09 6.14 19.08
N ILE A 3 -10.93 6.32 17.76
CA ILE A 3 -11.30 5.27 16.79
C ILE A 3 -10.37 4.06 16.90
N MET A 4 -9.05 4.25 16.97
CA MET A 4 -8.08 3.14 17.06
C MET A 4 -8.10 2.47 18.44
N ASN A 5 -8.34 3.24 19.52
CA ASN A 5 -8.51 2.69 20.86
C ASN A 5 -9.82 1.90 20.99
N ALA A 6 -10.90 2.33 20.31
CA ALA A 6 -12.18 1.62 20.29
C ALA A 6 -12.10 0.22 19.67
N VAL A 7 -11.12 -0.02 18.78
CA VAL A 7 -10.82 -1.35 18.21
C VAL A 7 -9.66 -2.07 18.92
N SER A 8 -9.23 -1.61 20.10
CA SER A 8 -8.09 -2.14 20.86
C SER A 8 -6.77 -2.15 20.08
N PHE A 9 -6.62 -1.27 19.10
CA PHE A 9 -5.43 -1.18 18.27
C PHE A 9 -4.47 -0.12 18.85
N GLU A 10 -3.78 -0.47 19.94
CA GLU A 10 -2.85 0.43 20.62
C GLU A 10 -1.46 0.40 19.97
N LEU A 11 -1.25 1.29 18.99
CA LEU A 11 0.02 1.39 18.26
C LEU A 11 1.23 1.81 19.11
N ARG A 12 0.99 2.39 20.29
CA ARG A 12 2.06 2.81 21.21
C ARG A 12 2.91 1.63 21.68
N CYS A 13 2.31 0.45 21.82
CA CYS A 13 3.02 -0.77 22.21
C CYS A 13 3.93 -1.32 21.09
N TRP A 14 3.79 -0.80 19.87
CA TRP A 14 4.54 -1.22 18.68
C TRP A 14 5.64 -0.21 18.33
N ALA A 15 5.67 0.94 18.99
CA ALA A 15 6.75 1.91 18.87
C ALA A 15 8.04 1.34 19.49
N HIS A 16 9.15 1.44 18.76
CA HIS A 16 10.44 0.93 19.22
C HIS A 16 10.93 1.74 20.43
N THR A 17 11.02 1.12 21.60
CA THR A 17 11.32 1.78 22.90
C THR A 17 12.74 2.36 23.01
N GLY A 18 13.60 2.18 21.99
CA GLY A 18 15.04 2.48 22.07
C GLY A 18 15.50 3.85 21.57
N VAL A 19 14.66 4.67 20.94
CA VAL A 19 15.07 5.99 20.42
C VAL A 19 14.08 7.04 20.90
N GLN A 20 14.46 7.74 21.97
CA GLN A 20 13.79 8.96 22.39
C GLN A 20 13.93 9.99 21.25
N ASP A 21 12.82 10.60 20.86
CA ASP A 21 12.76 11.78 19.99
C ASP A 21 12.68 11.54 18.46
N GLN A 22 11.84 10.61 18.00
CA GLN A 22 11.38 10.60 16.61
C GLN A 22 9.87 10.91 16.54
N LYS A 23 9.54 12.12 16.05
CA LYS A 23 8.17 12.60 15.76
C LYS A 23 7.39 11.66 14.85
N SER A 24 8.09 10.99 13.93
CA SER A 24 7.54 9.99 13.01
C SER A 24 8.13 8.60 13.30
N GLN A 25 7.24 7.61 13.51
CA GLN A 25 7.56 6.22 13.78
C GLN A 25 7.15 5.34 12.59
N SER A 26 7.88 4.25 12.33
CA SER A 26 7.42 3.21 11.40
C SER A 26 6.68 2.14 12.19
N VAL A 27 5.43 1.89 11.82
CA VAL A 27 4.58 0.87 12.44
C VAL A 27 3.99 0.04 11.32
N LEU A 28 4.19 -1.29 11.34
CA LEU A 28 3.59 -2.20 10.36
C LEU A 28 3.88 -1.88 8.87
N GLY A 29 4.97 -1.16 8.58
CA GLY A 29 5.32 -0.74 7.21
C GLY A 29 4.69 0.59 6.77
N ILE A 30 3.89 1.23 7.63
CA ILE A 30 3.37 2.59 7.43
C ILE A 30 4.05 3.56 8.40
N LYS A 31 4.08 4.84 8.04
CA LYS A 31 4.59 5.90 8.93
C LYS A 31 3.46 6.43 9.79
N TRP A 32 3.73 6.68 11.05
CA TRP A 32 2.82 7.29 12.00
C TRP A 32 3.47 8.55 12.56
N ASP A 33 2.81 9.70 12.38
CA ASP A 33 3.15 10.93 13.08
C ASP A 33 2.45 10.93 14.44
N THR A 34 3.25 10.91 15.50
CA THR A 34 2.75 10.80 16.87
C THR A 34 2.25 12.14 17.43
N GLU A 35 2.66 13.27 16.83
CA GLU A 35 2.22 14.60 17.24
C GLU A 35 0.85 14.94 16.62
N THR A 36 0.67 14.65 15.33
CA THR A 36 -0.58 14.95 14.61
C THR A 36 -1.60 13.81 14.63
N ASP A 37 -1.20 12.62 15.09
CA ASP A 37 -2.02 11.38 15.07
C ASP A 37 -2.39 10.94 13.64
N GLU A 38 -1.48 11.14 12.68
CA GLU A 38 -1.71 10.85 11.27
C GLU A 38 -0.91 9.64 10.79
N LEU A 39 -1.57 8.80 9.99
CA LEU A 39 -0.95 7.64 9.34
C LEU A 39 -0.68 7.94 7.87
N TYR A 40 0.53 7.62 7.45
CA TYR A 40 1.03 7.83 6.11
C TYR A 40 1.48 6.51 5.51
N CYS A 41 0.89 6.13 4.39
CA CYS A 41 1.42 5.04 3.58
C CYS A 41 2.57 5.57 2.72
N ILE A 42 3.67 4.82 2.66
CA ILE A 42 4.72 5.10 1.69
C ILE A 42 4.22 4.59 0.35
N SER A 43 3.87 5.49 -0.57
CA SER A 43 3.57 5.08 -1.93
C SER A 43 4.84 4.55 -2.56
N PRO A 44 4.82 3.38 -3.22
CA PRO A 44 5.91 3.00 -4.11
C PRO A 44 6.04 4.12 -5.16
N GLN A 45 7.25 4.65 -5.33
CA GLN A 45 7.54 5.55 -6.45
C GLN A 45 7.59 4.68 -7.70
N VAL A 46 6.43 4.42 -8.28
CA VAL A 46 6.35 3.82 -9.60
C VAL A 46 6.21 4.97 -10.55
N ASP A 47 7.30 5.28 -11.23
CA ASP A 47 7.34 6.29 -12.28
C ASP A 47 6.65 5.70 -13.51
N ILE A 48 5.33 5.52 -13.42
CA ILE A 48 4.48 5.11 -14.55
C ILE A 48 4.33 6.38 -15.38
N GLY A 49 5.34 6.68 -16.19
CA GLY A 49 5.20 7.74 -17.20
C GLY A 49 3.94 7.48 -18.02
N PHE A 50 3.21 8.53 -18.40
CA PHE A 50 1.97 8.46 -19.20
C PHE A 50 2.07 7.65 -20.51
N SER A 51 3.27 7.20 -20.90
CA SER A 51 3.57 6.44 -22.11
C SER A 51 4.16 5.05 -21.85
N GLU A 52 4.28 4.60 -20.59
CA GLU A 52 4.77 3.25 -20.32
C GLU A 52 3.66 2.21 -20.47
N ILE A 53 3.97 1.15 -21.21
CA ILE A 53 3.14 -0.06 -21.28
C ILE A 53 2.95 -0.58 -19.85
N VAL A 54 1.69 -0.67 -19.43
CA VAL A 54 1.31 -1.30 -18.16
C VAL A 54 1.10 -2.78 -18.43
N SER A 55 1.97 -3.62 -17.88
CA SER A 55 1.87 -5.08 -18.00
C SER A 55 1.38 -5.73 -16.71
N LYS A 56 0.93 -6.98 -16.80
CA LYS A 56 0.54 -7.79 -15.63
C LYS A 56 1.64 -7.82 -14.57
N LYS A 57 2.91 -7.92 -14.99
CA LYS A 57 4.08 -7.88 -14.11
C LYS A 57 4.23 -6.56 -13.36
N LYS A 58 4.03 -5.43 -14.05
CA LYS A 58 4.08 -4.11 -13.41
C LYS A 58 2.95 -3.90 -12.41
N LEU A 59 1.72 -4.32 -12.76
CA LEU A 59 0.59 -4.30 -11.81
C LEU A 59 0.89 -5.13 -10.56
N LEU A 60 1.40 -6.35 -10.73
CA LEU A 60 1.77 -7.20 -9.60
C LEU A 60 2.85 -6.53 -8.74
N PHE A 61 3.90 -5.99 -9.36
CA PHE A 61 4.95 -5.26 -8.66
C PHE A 61 4.37 -4.09 -7.84
N PHE A 62 3.51 -3.28 -8.43
CA PHE A 62 2.84 -2.17 -7.75
C PHE A 62 2.03 -2.65 -6.54
N VAL A 63 1.10 -3.60 -6.75
CA VAL A 63 0.22 -4.11 -5.69
C VAL A 63 1.03 -4.76 -4.55
N SER A 64 2.06 -5.53 -4.89
CA SER A 64 2.89 -6.23 -3.90
C SER A 64 3.85 -5.33 -3.14
N SER A 65 4.22 -4.17 -3.69
CA SER A 65 5.10 -3.21 -3.03
C SER A 65 4.43 -2.49 -1.84
N ILE A 66 3.09 -2.50 -1.78
CA ILE A 66 2.32 -1.94 -0.68
C ILE A 66 2.02 -3.06 0.32
N TYR A 67 2.80 -3.10 1.40
CA TYR A 67 2.55 -4.03 2.51
C TYR A 67 1.49 -3.46 3.45
N ASP A 68 0.38 -4.17 3.60
CA ASP A 68 -0.77 -3.70 4.37
C ASP A 68 -1.39 -4.81 5.23
N PRO A 69 -0.82 -5.06 6.42
CA PRO A 69 -1.27 -6.14 7.30
C PRO A 69 -2.63 -5.87 7.95
N ILE A 70 -3.08 -4.61 7.99
CA ILE A 70 -4.33 -4.19 8.67
C ILE A 70 -5.42 -3.73 7.72
N GLY A 71 -5.15 -3.66 6.42
CA GLY A 71 -6.11 -3.24 5.40
C GLY A 71 -6.28 -1.72 5.28
N PHE A 72 -5.38 -0.92 5.86
CA PHE A 72 -5.43 0.55 5.82
C PHE A 72 -5.41 1.11 4.38
N THR A 73 -4.64 0.48 3.50
CA THR A 73 -4.48 0.83 2.08
C THR A 73 -5.44 0.05 1.17
N SER A 74 -6.28 -0.84 1.73
CA SER A 74 -7.17 -1.69 0.95
C SER A 74 -8.07 -0.91 -0.02
N PRO A 75 -8.68 0.24 0.36
CA PRO A 75 -9.49 1.02 -0.59
C PRO A 75 -8.69 1.56 -1.78
N ALA A 76 -7.46 2.00 -1.54
CA ALA A 76 -6.57 2.52 -2.58
C ALA A 76 -5.99 1.42 -3.48
N THR A 77 -5.74 0.24 -2.92
CA THR A 77 -5.18 -0.92 -3.65
C THR A 77 -6.23 -1.80 -4.31
N LEU A 78 -7.53 -1.55 -4.09
CA LEU A 78 -8.61 -2.38 -4.62
C LEU A 78 -8.62 -2.40 -6.15
N LEU A 79 -8.61 -1.24 -6.79
CA LEU A 79 -8.64 -1.13 -8.26
C LEU A 79 -7.47 -1.87 -8.93
N PRO A 80 -6.19 -1.65 -8.55
CA PRO A 80 -5.09 -2.38 -9.17
C PRO A 80 -5.11 -3.89 -8.86
N LYS A 81 -5.68 -4.31 -7.72
CA LYS A 81 -5.91 -5.75 -7.43
C LYS A 81 -6.96 -6.35 -8.35
N LEU A 82 -8.05 -5.62 -8.66
CA LEU A 82 -9.08 -6.06 -9.60
C LEU A 82 -8.54 -6.14 -11.03
N LEU A 83 -7.77 -5.13 -11.48
CA LEU A 83 -7.11 -5.16 -12.78
C LEU A 83 -6.14 -6.34 -12.89
N LEU A 84 -5.35 -6.60 -11.84
CA LEU A 84 -4.48 -7.75 -11.79
C LEU A 84 -5.27 -9.07 -11.90
N GLN A 85 -6.39 -9.18 -11.18
CA GLN A 85 -7.28 -10.34 -11.24
C GLN A 85 -7.83 -10.56 -12.67
N GLU A 86 -8.24 -9.50 -13.35
CA GLU A 86 -8.77 -9.57 -14.71
C GLU A 86 -7.67 -9.94 -15.71
N ALA A 87 -6.45 -9.43 -15.55
CA ALA A 87 -5.29 -9.84 -16.34
C ALA A 87 -4.98 -11.34 -16.20
N TRP A 88 -5.14 -11.90 -15.00
CA TRP A 88 -5.04 -13.35 -14.77
C TRP A 88 -6.19 -14.11 -15.41
N HIS A 89 -7.41 -13.59 -15.35
CA HIS A 89 -8.59 -14.21 -15.96
C HIS A 89 -8.45 -14.33 -17.48
N ASN A 90 -7.97 -13.27 -18.13
CA ASN A 90 -7.71 -13.21 -19.57
C ASN A 90 -6.45 -13.95 -20.01
N LYS A 91 -5.71 -14.57 -19.08
CA LYS A 91 -4.48 -15.34 -19.34
C LYS A 91 -3.40 -14.53 -20.07
N LEU A 92 -3.34 -13.22 -19.84
CA LEU A 92 -2.31 -12.36 -20.40
C LEU A 92 -0.92 -12.85 -19.97
N ASP A 93 0.07 -12.71 -20.84
CA ASP A 93 1.46 -12.99 -20.49
C ASP A 93 2.02 -11.95 -19.52
N TRP A 94 3.18 -12.23 -18.93
CA TRP A 94 3.77 -11.39 -17.89
C TRP A 94 4.11 -9.97 -18.35
N ASP A 95 4.70 -9.86 -19.54
CA ASP A 95 5.16 -8.60 -20.13
C ASP A 95 4.21 -8.06 -21.22
N GLU A 96 3.03 -8.69 -21.39
CA GLU A 96 1.99 -8.25 -22.32
C GLU A 96 1.30 -6.98 -21.82
N GLU A 97 0.95 -6.09 -22.74
CA GLU A 97 0.22 -4.84 -22.47
C GLU A 97 -1.21 -5.15 -22.03
N LEU A 98 -1.71 -4.43 -21.02
CA LEU A 98 -3.11 -4.51 -20.63
C LEU A 98 -4.01 -3.99 -21.76
N PRO A 99 -4.99 -4.78 -22.21
CA PRO A 99 -6.05 -4.33 -23.11
C PRO A 99 -6.78 -3.10 -22.55
N SER A 100 -7.17 -2.19 -23.43
CA SER A 100 -7.81 -0.92 -23.05
C SER A 100 -9.28 -1.05 -22.62
N ASP A 101 -9.85 -2.23 -22.81
CA ASP A 101 -11.21 -2.63 -22.44
C ASP A 101 -11.32 -3.20 -21.02
N ILE A 102 -10.22 -3.18 -20.26
CA ILE A 102 -10.10 -3.61 -18.86
C ILE A 102 -9.80 -2.41 -17.96
#